data_AF-C1L4D8-F1
#
_entry.id   AF-C1L4D8-F1
#
_cell.length_a   1.000
_cell.length_b   1.000
_cell.length_c   1.000
_cell.angle_alpha   90.00
_cell.angle_beta   90.00
_cell.angle_gamma   90.00
#
_symmetry.space_group_name_H-M   'P 1'
#
loop_
_entity.id
_entity.type
_entity.pdbx_description
1 polymer ?
#
loop_
_entity_poly.entity_id
_entity_poly.type
_entity_poly.pdbx_seq_one_letter_code
_entity_poly.pdbx_strand_id
1 'polypeptide(L)'
;MMWLSLLFMLVAPFVAANEDKRKNLLVLLDDVYVKETHSTFLKMLTSRGYNLTTKLADDSSLSLKHLGEYLYSGLIILAPSVSEFGGTINVNEITNFVDDGGNLVVVAGPNVGESIRELGSDCGVEFDEENTFVIDHFNFDKKDSGLHSLITVPVSNLIKSKVITGGKVNAPILYRGIGISADQTNPLLIDVLHGSKTSYSYNPDKSVTDYPNTVGTNTQLITALQARNNARALFIGSLDFLSNSFFESTVETESKMSVLCGNQVLTENLMRWVLGECGQLRYTSVKHHRVDETVPPSQYTIMDDVVYTIKIETKDDSGNWIPYDADDVQLEFVRIDPFIRKNMEHKDGEIQTCHEITRCLWSI
;
A
#
# COMPACT_ATOMS: atom_id res chain seq x y z
N MET A 1 -65.89 38.67 2.96
CA MET A 1 -64.60 38.64 2.23
C MET A 1 -63.49 38.42 3.24
N MET A 2 -62.93 37.22 3.29
CA MET A 2 -61.58 36.99 3.81
C MET A 2 -61.15 35.62 3.27
N TRP A 3 -60.33 35.66 2.23
CA TRP A 3 -59.73 34.50 1.59
C TRP A 3 -58.62 33.95 2.50
N LEU A 4 -58.74 32.69 2.88
CA LEU A 4 -57.70 31.93 3.56
C LEU A 4 -56.69 31.47 2.48
N SER A 5 -55.53 32.11 2.40
CA SER A 5 -54.45 31.69 1.51
C SER A 5 -53.62 30.61 2.21
N LEU A 6 -53.77 29.34 1.79
CA LEU A 6 -52.90 28.24 2.18
C LEU A 6 -51.58 28.36 1.41
N LEU A 7 -50.48 28.63 2.12
CA LEU A 7 -49.13 28.59 1.58
C LEU A 7 -48.61 27.14 1.66
N PHE A 8 -48.59 26.44 0.54
CA PHE A 8 -47.97 25.12 0.41
C PHE A 8 -46.45 25.31 0.34
N MET A 9 -45.75 25.11 1.46
CA MET A 9 -44.29 25.18 1.51
C MET A 9 -43.73 23.84 1.00
N LEU A 10 -43.20 23.85 -0.22
CA LEU A 10 -42.52 22.73 -0.87
C LEU A 10 -41.20 22.47 -0.15
N VAL A 11 -41.18 21.49 0.75
CA VAL A 11 -39.94 20.98 1.36
C VAL A 11 -39.29 20.04 0.35
N ALA A 12 -38.30 20.53 -0.38
CA ALA A 12 -37.40 19.67 -1.14
C ALA A 12 -36.57 18.85 -0.13
N PRO A 13 -36.54 17.51 -0.22
CA PRO A 13 -35.63 16.73 0.60
C PRO A 13 -34.20 17.08 0.16
N PHE A 14 -33.47 17.76 1.05
CA PHE A 14 -32.02 17.84 1.00
C PHE A 14 -31.52 16.39 1.11
N VAL A 15 -31.14 15.78 -0.01
CA VAL A 15 -30.31 14.58 0.03
C VAL A 15 -28.97 15.05 0.55
N ALA A 16 -28.76 14.92 1.86
CA ALA A 16 -27.42 14.96 2.41
C ALA A 16 -26.66 13.84 1.69
N ALA A 17 -25.76 14.22 0.78
CA ALA A 17 -24.80 13.28 0.22
C ALA A 17 -24.06 12.71 1.43
N ASN A 18 -24.33 11.44 1.74
CA ASN A 18 -23.66 10.77 2.84
C ASN A 18 -22.19 10.66 2.42
N GLU A 19 -21.35 11.53 2.97
CA GLU A 19 -19.93 11.58 2.65
C GLU A 19 -19.34 10.22 3.06
N ASP A 20 -18.91 9.42 2.08
CA ASP A 20 -18.30 8.13 2.37
C ASP A 20 -16.94 8.39 3.01
N LYS A 21 -16.90 8.38 4.36
CA LYS A 21 -15.67 8.58 5.15
C LYS A 21 -14.52 7.68 4.68
N ARG A 22 -14.80 6.54 4.04
CA ARG A 22 -13.80 5.62 3.45
C ARG A 22 -13.07 6.18 2.23
N LYS A 23 -13.50 7.33 1.72
CA LYS A 23 -12.87 8.05 0.61
C LYS A 23 -12.22 9.35 1.05
N ASN A 24 -12.22 9.68 2.34
CA ASN A 24 -11.56 10.86 2.86
C ASN A 24 -10.08 10.55 3.11
N LEU A 25 -9.19 11.35 2.51
CA LEU A 25 -7.74 11.25 2.66
C LEU A 25 -7.17 12.58 3.18
N LEU A 26 -6.27 12.49 4.16
CA LEU A 26 -5.45 13.62 4.58
C LEU A 26 -4.13 13.59 3.80
N VAL A 27 -3.78 14.70 3.17
CA VAL A 27 -2.50 14.88 2.48
C VAL A 27 -1.72 15.97 3.19
N LEU A 28 -0.60 15.60 3.80
CA LEU A 28 0.33 16.53 4.43
C LEU A 28 1.40 16.92 3.42
N LEU A 29 1.70 18.21 3.35
CA LEU A 29 2.64 18.78 2.41
C LEU A 29 3.78 19.47 3.17
N ASP A 30 4.99 19.36 2.65
CA ASP A 30 6.12 20.15 3.14
C ASP A 30 5.92 21.64 2.84
N ASP A 31 5.51 21.91 1.60
CA ASP A 31 5.31 23.26 1.08
C ASP A 31 4.02 23.28 0.23
N VAL A 32 3.36 24.43 0.20
CA VAL A 32 2.21 24.70 -0.67
C VAL A 32 2.54 24.46 -2.15
N TYR A 33 3.78 24.70 -2.59
CA TYR A 33 4.22 24.46 -3.98
C TYR A 33 4.15 22.98 -4.40
N VAL A 34 4.14 22.04 -3.45
CA VAL A 34 3.97 20.61 -3.73
C VAL A 34 2.63 20.36 -4.44
N LYS A 35 1.58 21.16 -4.15
CA LYS A 35 0.28 21.03 -4.82
C LYS A 35 0.37 21.25 -6.33
N GLU A 36 1.21 22.18 -6.77
CA GLU A 36 1.36 22.51 -8.19
C GLU A 36 2.23 21.47 -8.90
N THR A 37 3.40 21.18 -8.32
CA THR A 37 4.40 20.25 -8.86
C THR A 37 3.94 18.79 -8.90
N HIS A 38 3.01 18.40 -8.03
CA HIS A 38 2.43 17.05 -7.92
C HIS A 38 0.93 17.04 -8.27
N SER A 39 0.45 18.05 -8.99
CA SER A 39 -0.97 18.18 -9.31
C SER A 39 -1.54 17.01 -10.10
N THR A 40 -0.76 16.33 -10.95
CA THR A 40 -1.19 15.14 -11.70
C THR A 40 -1.43 13.96 -10.74
N PHE A 41 -0.56 13.76 -9.76
CA PHE A 41 -0.74 12.76 -8.70
C PHE A 41 -2.00 13.05 -7.86
N LEU A 42 -2.20 14.29 -7.43
CA LEU A 42 -3.39 14.66 -6.65
C LEU A 42 -4.68 14.53 -7.47
N LYS A 43 -4.66 14.92 -8.75
CA LYS A 43 -5.79 14.75 -9.68
C LYS A 43 -6.11 13.27 -9.92
N MET A 44 -5.11 12.41 -10.00
CA MET A 44 -5.30 10.98 -10.11
C MET A 44 -6.13 10.44 -8.92
N LEU A 45 -5.84 10.87 -7.69
CA LEU A 45 -6.63 10.48 -6.52
C LEU A 45 -8.06 11.05 -6.55
N THR A 46 -8.24 12.34 -6.87
CA THR A 46 -9.60 12.93 -6.92
C THR A 46 -10.44 12.35 -8.05
N SER A 47 -9.85 12.04 -9.21
CA SER A 47 -10.55 11.38 -10.32
C SER A 47 -11.10 9.99 -9.97
N ARG A 48 -10.55 9.37 -8.91
CA ARG A 48 -10.97 8.08 -8.35
C ARG A 48 -12.01 8.20 -7.24
N GLY A 49 -12.51 9.41 -7.01
CA GLY A 49 -13.55 9.70 -6.02
C GLY A 49 -13.05 9.86 -4.59
N TYR A 50 -11.75 10.10 -4.38
CA TYR A 50 -11.23 10.45 -3.05
C TYR A 50 -11.40 11.95 -2.76
N ASN A 51 -11.84 12.25 -1.54
CA ASN A 51 -11.92 13.61 -1.00
C ASN A 51 -10.60 13.95 -0.31
N LEU A 52 -9.78 14.78 -0.94
CA LEU A 52 -8.47 15.17 -0.41
C LEU A 52 -8.59 16.40 0.49
N THR A 53 -8.19 16.26 1.75
CA THR A 53 -7.90 17.40 2.62
C THR A 53 -6.40 17.64 2.60
N THR A 54 -5.94 18.73 1.98
CA THR A 54 -4.52 19.08 1.92
C THR A 54 -4.17 20.10 3.00
N LYS A 55 -3.18 19.81 3.85
CA LYS A 55 -2.66 20.73 4.86
C LYS A 55 -1.13 20.74 4.86
N LEU A 56 -0.52 21.78 5.43
CA LEU A 56 0.92 21.77 5.70
C LEU A 56 1.19 20.83 6.88
N ALA A 57 2.36 20.18 6.90
CA ALA A 57 2.71 19.21 7.93
C ALA A 57 2.88 19.82 9.33
N ASP A 58 3.15 21.14 9.42
CA ASP A 58 3.36 21.90 10.64
C ASP A 58 2.09 22.66 11.14
N ASP A 59 0.95 22.48 10.47
CA ASP A 59 -0.29 23.20 10.81
C ASP A 59 -0.82 22.78 12.21
N SER A 60 -0.97 23.76 13.10
CA SER A 60 -1.44 23.53 14.48
C SER A 60 -2.87 22.98 14.59
N SER A 61 -3.66 23.06 13.51
CA SER A 61 -5.04 22.56 13.45
C SER A 61 -5.14 21.11 12.98
N LEU A 62 -4.02 20.42 12.83
CA LEU A 62 -3.97 19.02 12.42
C LEU A 62 -4.50 18.10 13.51
N SER A 63 -5.39 17.18 13.12
CA SER A 63 -5.85 16.06 13.94
C SER A 63 -6.32 14.91 13.05
N LEU A 64 -5.96 13.68 13.42
CA LEU A 64 -6.46 12.46 12.78
C LEU A 64 -7.77 11.98 13.39
N LYS A 65 -7.97 12.24 14.69
CA LYS A 65 -9.11 11.79 15.48
C LYS A 65 -9.99 12.98 15.91
N HIS A 66 -11.29 12.77 15.94
CA HIS A 66 -12.24 13.65 16.60
C HIS A 66 -13.24 12.81 17.39
N LEU A 67 -13.33 13.03 18.70
CA LEU A 67 -14.20 12.27 19.61
C LEU A 67 -13.99 10.74 19.54
N GLY A 68 -12.74 10.30 19.32
CA GLY A 68 -12.38 8.88 19.26
C GLY A 68 -12.58 8.21 17.90
N GLU A 69 -13.16 8.90 16.91
CA GLU A 69 -13.27 8.41 15.54
C GLU A 69 -12.22 9.04 14.63
N TYR A 70 -11.69 8.25 13.69
CA TYR A 70 -10.83 8.78 12.64
C TYR A 70 -11.64 9.56 11.60
N LEU A 71 -11.11 10.73 11.23
CA LEU A 71 -11.69 11.60 10.20
C LEU A 71 -11.34 11.14 8.77
N TYR A 72 -10.26 10.38 8.64
CA TYR A 72 -9.66 9.99 7.36
C TYR A 72 -9.46 8.48 7.32
N SER A 73 -9.62 7.92 6.12
CA SER A 73 -9.38 6.50 5.84
C SER A 73 -7.93 6.20 5.45
N GLY A 74 -7.17 7.23 5.05
CA GLY A 74 -5.77 7.13 4.71
C GLY A 74 -5.05 8.46 4.91
N LEU A 75 -3.74 8.36 5.15
CA LEU A 75 -2.82 9.48 5.35
C LEU A 75 -1.72 9.40 4.30
N ILE A 76 -1.49 10.50 3.57
CA ILE A 76 -0.41 10.64 2.60
C ILE A 76 0.49 11.77 3.05
N ILE A 77 1.76 11.49 3.27
CA ILE A 77 2.76 12.44 3.75
C ILE A 77 3.72 12.75 2.60
N LEU A 78 3.54 13.92 1.99
CA LEU A 78 4.41 14.52 0.97
C LEU A 78 5.26 15.63 1.61
N ALA A 79 5.82 15.34 2.77
CA ALA A 79 6.58 16.27 3.61
C ALA A 79 7.88 15.62 4.06
N PRO A 80 8.86 15.42 3.16
CA PRO A 80 10.07 14.68 3.48
C PRO A 80 10.91 15.34 4.58
N SER A 81 10.91 16.68 4.69
CA SER A 81 11.75 17.41 5.66
C SER A 81 11.14 17.69 7.02
N VAL A 82 9.93 17.17 7.27
CA VAL A 82 9.25 17.40 8.56
C VAL A 82 10.04 16.78 9.71
N SER A 83 10.45 17.63 10.65
CA SER A 83 11.10 17.19 11.89
C SER A 83 10.08 16.92 12.99
N GLU A 84 9.00 17.70 13.03
CA GLU A 84 7.87 17.56 13.95
C GLU A 84 6.55 17.88 13.23
N PHE A 85 5.51 17.10 13.49
CA PHE A 85 4.17 17.37 12.96
C PHE A 85 3.41 18.39 13.81
N GLY A 86 2.52 19.15 13.17
CA GLY A 86 1.66 20.13 13.83
C GLY A 86 0.46 19.52 14.56
N GLY A 87 -0.11 20.31 15.48
CA GLY A 87 -1.37 20.00 16.14
C GLY A 87 -1.28 18.82 17.09
N THR A 88 -2.17 17.84 16.94
CA THR A 88 -2.20 16.61 17.76
C THR A 88 -1.52 15.43 17.07
N ILE A 89 -1.02 15.60 15.84
CA ILE A 89 -0.37 14.53 15.09
C ILE A 89 1.07 14.40 15.58
N ASN A 90 1.49 13.17 15.84
CA ASN A 90 2.89 12.78 16.09
C ASN A 90 3.10 11.35 15.57
N VAL A 91 4.33 10.84 15.64
CA VAL A 91 4.66 9.50 15.14
C VAL A 91 3.80 8.43 15.81
N ASN A 92 3.65 8.46 17.14
CA ASN A 92 2.81 7.52 17.89
C ASN A 92 1.33 7.52 17.44
N GLU A 93 0.73 8.69 17.18
CA GLU A 93 -0.64 8.79 16.68
C GLU A 93 -0.79 8.24 15.26
N ILE A 94 0.23 8.38 14.42
CA ILE A 94 0.26 7.80 13.08
C ILE A 94 0.43 6.27 13.16
N THR A 95 1.30 5.77 14.03
CA THR A 95 1.47 4.33 14.26
C THR A 95 0.16 3.71 14.77
N ASN A 96 -0.50 4.35 15.75
CA ASN A 96 -1.83 3.94 16.21
C ASN A 96 -2.88 3.97 15.09
N PHE A 97 -2.81 4.94 14.17
CA PHE A 97 -3.69 4.97 12.99
C PHE A 97 -3.49 3.77 12.07
N VAL A 98 -2.26 3.32 11.87
CA VAL A 98 -1.98 2.09 11.12
C VAL A 98 -2.47 0.87 11.88
N ASP A 99 -2.26 0.78 13.19
CA ASP A 99 -2.73 -0.32 14.05
C ASP A 99 -4.26 -0.43 14.09
N ASP A 100 -4.96 0.69 13.97
CA ASP A 100 -6.43 0.75 13.90
C ASP A 100 -6.98 0.52 12.46
N GLY A 101 -6.11 0.22 11.48
CA GLY A 101 -6.51 -0.18 10.11
C GLY A 101 -6.39 0.92 9.05
N GLY A 102 -5.82 2.07 9.39
CA GLY A 102 -5.58 3.18 8.47
C GLY A 102 -4.46 2.89 7.47
N ASN A 103 -4.63 3.36 6.23
CA ASN A 103 -3.59 3.20 5.19
C ASN A 103 -2.66 4.41 5.16
N LEU A 104 -1.36 4.16 4.95
CA LEU A 104 -0.33 5.18 5.05
C LEU A 104 0.53 5.22 3.78
N VAL A 105 0.84 6.42 3.31
CA VAL A 105 1.87 6.64 2.29
C VAL A 105 2.84 7.67 2.83
N VAL A 106 4.11 7.30 2.96
CA VAL A 106 5.19 8.16 3.43
C VAL A 106 6.17 8.38 2.30
N VAL A 107 6.42 9.65 1.99
CA VAL A 107 7.40 10.03 0.97
C VAL A 107 8.55 10.75 1.64
N ALA A 108 9.74 10.15 1.52
CA ALA A 108 10.99 10.71 1.97
C ALA A 108 11.76 11.33 0.80
N GLY A 109 12.91 11.91 1.10
CA GLY A 109 13.81 12.49 0.14
C GLY A 109 15.19 12.71 0.75
N PRO A 110 16.12 13.33 0.01
CA PRO A 110 17.46 13.62 0.50
C PRO A 110 17.46 14.48 1.76
N ASN A 111 16.46 15.33 1.95
CA ASN A 111 16.25 16.18 3.11
C ASN A 111 15.38 15.52 4.19
N VAL A 112 15.50 14.20 4.40
CA VAL A 112 14.62 13.46 5.31
C VAL A 112 14.69 13.99 6.75
N GLY A 113 13.53 14.36 7.31
CA GLY A 113 13.41 14.84 8.68
C GLY A 113 13.27 13.73 9.73
N GLU A 114 13.50 14.07 11.00
CA GLU A 114 13.55 13.10 12.11
C GLU A 114 12.24 12.31 12.28
N SER A 115 11.08 13.00 12.25
CA SER A 115 9.76 12.33 12.35
C SER A 115 9.52 11.30 11.23
N ILE A 116 10.03 11.54 10.02
CA ILE A 116 9.89 10.58 8.91
C ILE A 116 10.78 9.36 9.12
N ARG A 117 12.00 9.56 9.66
CA ARG A 117 12.91 8.46 10.00
C ARG A 117 12.39 7.62 11.15
N GLU A 118 11.85 8.25 12.20
CA GLU A 118 11.24 7.58 13.34
C GLU A 118 10.03 6.73 12.90
N LEU A 119 9.12 7.32 12.10
CA LEU A 119 7.96 6.61 11.56
C LEU A 119 8.35 5.43 10.66
N GLY A 120 9.40 5.57 9.85
CA GLY A 120 9.98 4.47 9.09
C GLY A 120 10.48 3.35 10.01
N SER A 121 11.27 3.72 11.02
CA SER A 121 11.88 2.79 11.98
C SER A 121 10.83 1.97 12.74
N ASP A 122 9.72 2.61 13.17
CA ASP A 122 8.59 1.92 13.81
C ASP A 122 7.95 0.86 12.90
N CYS A 123 8.05 1.05 11.59
CA CYS A 123 7.55 0.13 10.57
C CYS A 123 8.60 -0.88 10.07
N GLY A 124 9.83 -0.85 10.60
CA GLY A 124 10.95 -1.71 10.18
C GLY A 124 11.66 -1.25 8.90
N VAL A 125 11.51 0.03 8.54
CA VAL A 125 12.07 0.67 7.35
C VAL A 125 13.08 1.74 7.78
N GLU A 126 14.33 1.62 7.36
CA GLU A 126 15.37 2.59 7.67
C GLU A 126 15.70 3.43 6.44
N PHE A 127 15.38 4.72 6.51
CA PHE A 127 15.87 5.68 5.53
C PHE A 127 17.35 5.99 5.79
N ASP A 128 18.10 6.19 4.71
CA ASP A 128 19.50 6.57 4.82
C ASP A 128 19.70 7.95 5.47
N GLU A 129 20.94 8.41 5.60
CA GLU A 129 21.25 9.72 6.19
C GLU A 129 20.76 10.89 5.33
N GLU A 130 20.57 12.06 5.96
CA GLU A 130 20.28 13.29 5.25
C GLU A 130 21.40 13.63 4.24
N ASN A 131 21.03 14.24 3.12
CA ASN A 131 21.88 14.61 2.00
C ASN A 131 22.52 13.42 1.28
N THR A 132 21.95 12.21 1.44
CA THR A 132 22.31 11.04 0.64
C THR A 132 21.38 10.89 -0.56
N PHE A 133 21.93 10.29 -1.62
CA PHE A 133 21.22 9.97 -2.83
C PHE A 133 21.57 8.54 -3.25
N VAL A 134 20.61 7.85 -3.88
CA VAL A 134 20.91 6.64 -4.63
C VAL A 134 21.65 7.02 -5.90
N ILE A 135 22.90 6.60 -6.01
CA ILE A 135 23.82 6.91 -7.11
C ILE A 135 24.05 5.63 -7.91
N ASP A 136 23.98 5.73 -9.24
CA ASP A 136 24.36 4.64 -10.16
C ASP A 136 25.09 5.20 -11.38
N HIS A 137 26.39 4.94 -11.48
CA HIS A 137 27.20 5.46 -12.58
C HIS A 137 27.02 4.70 -13.91
N PHE A 138 26.25 3.62 -13.93
CA PHE A 138 25.98 2.83 -15.13
C PHE A 138 24.56 3.06 -15.67
N ASN A 139 23.58 3.20 -14.77
CA ASN A 139 22.17 3.32 -15.14
C ASN A 139 21.58 4.69 -14.73
N PHE A 140 22.13 5.78 -15.27
CA PHE A 140 21.63 7.14 -15.04
C PHE A 140 21.03 7.75 -16.31
N ASP A 141 20.08 8.67 -16.12
CA ASP A 141 19.46 9.38 -17.24
C ASP A 141 20.35 10.51 -17.75
N LYS A 142 20.32 10.79 -19.06
CA LYS A 142 21.15 11.83 -19.69
C LYS A 142 20.82 13.25 -19.22
N LYS A 143 19.65 13.47 -18.64
CA LYS A 143 19.23 14.76 -18.07
C LYS A 143 19.82 15.00 -16.67
N ASP A 144 20.57 14.04 -16.13
CA ASP A 144 21.26 14.20 -14.86
C ASP A 144 22.27 15.36 -14.88
N SER A 145 22.48 15.99 -13.73
CA SER A 145 23.37 17.14 -13.56
C SER A 145 24.86 16.79 -13.50
N GLY A 146 25.22 15.51 -13.63
CA GLY A 146 26.59 14.98 -13.58
C GLY A 146 26.94 14.29 -12.25
N LEU A 147 25.99 14.22 -11.30
CA LEU A 147 26.16 13.52 -10.03
C LEU A 147 25.74 12.03 -10.10
N HIS A 148 25.12 11.63 -11.21
CA HIS A 148 24.58 10.29 -11.46
C HIS A 148 23.54 9.87 -10.39
N SER A 149 22.76 10.83 -9.91
CA SER A 149 21.73 10.65 -8.87
C SER A 149 20.31 10.55 -9.45
N LEU A 150 20.10 10.96 -10.71
CA LEU A 150 18.92 10.64 -11.49
C LEU A 150 19.11 9.29 -12.18
N ILE A 151 18.67 8.23 -11.52
CA ILE A 151 18.83 6.87 -11.99
C ILE A 151 17.64 6.38 -12.80
N THR A 152 17.91 5.50 -13.76
CA THR A 152 16.89 4.76 -14.52
C THR A 152 16.86 3.32 -14.02
N VAL A 153 15.72 2.93 -13.45
CA VAL A 153 15.53 1.61 -12.85
C VAL A 153 14.77 0.72 -13.82
N PRO A 154 15.33 -0.44 -14.21
CA PRO A 154 14.66 -1.35 -15.13
C PRO A 154 13.45 -2.01 -14.44
N VAL A 155 12.42 -2.31 -15.25
CA VAL A 155 11.18 -2.98 -14.80
C VAL A 155 11.46 -4.34 -14.14
N SER A 156 12.57 -5.00 -14.49
CA SER A 156 12.99 -6.27 -13.88
C SER A 156 13.26 -6.18 -12.38
N ASN A 157 13.51 -4.99 -11.85
CA ASN A 157 13.75 -4.75 -10.42
C ASN A 157 12.45 -4.51 -9.63
N LEU A 158 11.29 -4.50 -10.30
CA LEU A 158 10.01 -4.50 -9.62
C LEU A 158 9.70 -5.88 -9.05
N ILE A 159 8.97 -5.88 -7.93
CA ILE A 159 8.38 -7.10 -7.42
C ILE A 159 7.51 -7.80 -8.46
N LYS A 160 7.64 -9.12 -8.54
CA LYS A 160 6.86 -9.99 -9.41
C LYS A 160 5.46 -10.26 -8.84
N SER A 161 4.69 -9.20 -8.61
CA SER A 161 3.31 -9.28 -8.12
C SER A 161 2.39 -8.39 -8.94
N LYS A 162 1.51 -9.00 -9.75
CA LYS A 162 0.51 -8.27 -10.54
C LYS A 162 -0.51 -7.53 -9.67
N VAL A 163 -0.73 -7.98 -8.44
CA VAL A 163 -1.67 -7.36 -7.49
C VAL A 163 -1.16 -5.99 -7.04
N ILE A 164 0.15 -5.86 -6.84
CA ILE A 164 0.80 -4.62 -6.38
C ILE A 164 1.16 -3.71 -7.57
N THR A 165 1.80 -4.26 -8.60
CA THR A 165 2.35 -3.46 -9.72
C THR A 165 1.38 -3.33 -10.91
N GLY A 166 0.23 -4.02 -10.88
CA GLY A 166 -0.76 -4.03 -11.95
C GLY A 166 -0.35 -4.79 -13.22
N GLY A 167 0.92 -5.23 -13.34
CA GLY A 167 1.43 -5.99 -14.49
C GLY A 167 1.48 -5.20 -15.82
N LYS A 168 1.31 -3.88 -15.79
CA LYS A 168 1.25 -3.00 -16.97
C LYS A 168 2.45 -2.07 -17.12
N VAL A 169 3.37 -2.09 -16.15
CA VAL A 169 4.58 -1.25 -16.18
C VAL A 169 5.57 -1.87 -17.16
N ASN A 170 5.68 -1.29 -18.36
CA ASN A 170 6.53 -1.83 -19.45
C ASN A 170 7.73 -0.93 -19.78
N ALA A 171 7.80 0.26 -19.19
CA ALA A 171 8.87 1.22 -19.41
C ALA A 171 9.73 1.37 -18.13
N PRO A 172 11.03 1.67 -18.27
CA PRO A 172 11.90 1.96 -17.14
C PRO A 172 11.37 3.13 -16.29
N ILE A 173 11.77 3.14 -15.02
CA ILE A 173 11.32 4.06 -14.00
C ILE A 173 12.43 5.08 -13.73
N LEU A 174 12.08 6.35 -13.64
CA LEU A 174 13.00 7.39 -13.17
C LEU A 174 12.93 7.49 -11.65
N TYR A 175 14.09 7.59 -11.03
CA TYR A 175 14.19 7.74 -9.58
C TYR A 175 15.31 8.72 -9.22
N ARG A 176 15.03 9.59 -8.25
CA ARG A 176 16.01 10.48 -7.62
C ARG A 176 15.60 10.73 -6.19
N GLY A 177 16.36 10.21 -5.24
CA GLY A 177 15.97 10.25 -3.84
C GLY A 177 16.91 9.46 -2.96
N ILE A 178 16.47 9.22 -1.74
CA ILE A 178 17.21 8.53 -0.69
C ILE A 178 17.05 7.02 -0.78
N GLY A 179 18.11 6.28 -0.43
CA GLY A 179 18.02 4.82 -0.29
C GLY A 179 17.20 4.40 0.93
N ILE A 180 16.51 3.28 0.80
CA ILE A 180 15.81 2.60 1.89
C ILE A 180 16.52 1.28 2.17
N SER A 181 16.74 0.99 3.45
CA SER A 181 17.07 -0.33 3.96
C SER A 181 15.85 -0.90 4.67
N ALA A 182 15.55 -2.19 4.48
CA ALA A 182 14.48 -2.86 5.20
C ALA A 182 15.03 -4.08 5.94
N ASP A 183 14.45 -4.34 7.12
CA ASP A 183 14.80 -5.52 7.91
C ASP A 183 14.36 -6.80 7.20
N GLN A 184 15.34 -7.58 6.73
CA GLN A 184 15.13 -8.85 6.05
C GLN A 184 14.48 -9.92 6.94
N THR A 185 14.53 -9.75 8.27
CA THR A 185 13.91 -10.67 9.21
C THR A 185 12.42 -10.41 9.39
N ASN A 186 11.93 -9.23 8.97
CA ASN A 186 10.51 -8.87 9.05
C ASN A 186 9.74 -9.42 7.83
N PRO A 187 8.89 -10.46 8.02
CA PRO A 187 8.16 -11.08 6.90
C PRO A 187 7.00 -10.23 6.39
N LEU A 188 6.67 -9.12 7.05
CA LEU A 188 5.56 -8.23 6.69
C LEU A 188 5.98 -7.15 5.68
N LEU A 189 7.30 -6.92 5.53
CA LEU A 189 7.86 -5.98 4.58
C LEU A 189 7.96 -6.61 3.20
N ILE A 190 7.68 -5.78 2.20
CA ILE A 190 7.65 -6.14 0.80
C ILE A 190 8.55 -5.16 0.06
N ASP A 191 9.65 -5.66 -0.50
CA ASP A 191 10.48 -4.91 -1.43
C ASP A 191 9.71 -4.74 -2.74
N VAL A 192 9.24 -3.52 -3.03
CA VAL A 192 8.42 -3.24 -4.22
C VAL A 192 9.28 -2.87 -5.41
N LEU A 193 10.29 -2.03 -5.19
CA LEU A 193 11.24 -1.57 -6.20
C LEU A 193 12.62 -1.41 -5.55
N HIS A 194 13.61 -2.08 -6.11
CA HIS A 194 14.99 -1.98 -5.64
C HIS A 194 15.94 -1.41 -6.72
N GLY A 195 17.08 -0.91 -6.27
CA GLY A 195 18.16 -0.42 -7.09
C GLY A 195 18.84 -1.52 -7.91
N SER A 196 19.63 -1.10 -8.89
CA SER A 196 20.42 -2.02 -9.73
C SER A 196 21.61 -2.58 -8.97
N LYS A 197 22.24 -3.64 -9.48
CA LYS A 197 23.44 -4.24 -8.85
C LYS A 197 24.61 -3.27 -8.71
N THR A 198 24.60 -2.17 -9.45
CA THR A 198 25.64 -1.13 -9.49
C THR A 198 25.28 0.12 -8.70
N SER A 199 24.08 0.21 -8.13
CA SER A 199 23.68 1.37 -7.33
C SER A 199 24.21 1.29 -5.90
N TYR A 200 24.39 2.44 -5.27
CA TYR A 200 24.68 2.57 -3.84
C TYR A 200 24.10 3.88 -3.33
N SER A 201 23.83 3.99 -2.04
CA SER A 201 23.31 5.22 -1.43
C SER A 201 24.41 5.92 -0.64
N TYR A 202 24.73 7.17 -1.00
CA TYR A 202 25.75 7.96 -0.31
C TYR A 202 25.58 9.46 -0.55
N ASN A 203 26.31 10.28 0.21
CA ASN A 203 26.36 11.72 -0.01
C ASN A 203 27.32 12.04 -1.18
N PRO A 204 26.84 12.64 -2.29
CA PRO A 204 27.66 12.87 -3.49
C PRO A 204 28.76 13.91 -3.30
N ASP A 205 28.66 14.79 -2.29
CA ASP A 205 29.67 15.80 -1.99
C ASP A 205 30.83 15.25 -1.13
N LYS A 206 30.68 14.04 -0.59
CA LYS A 206 31.69 13.38 0.26
C LYS A 206 32.37 12.26 -0.50
N SER A 207 33.67 12.10 -0.28
CA SER A 207 34.38 10.91 -0.73
C SER A 207 33.93 9.69 0.07
N VAL A 208 33.70 8.57 -0.59
CA VAL A 208 33.30 7.31 0.05
C VAL A 208 34.47 6.78 0.88
N THR A 209 34.45 7.02 2.18
CA THR A 209 35.43 6.50 3.14
C THR A 209 34.93 5.26 3.85
N ASP A 210 33.64 5.24 4.15
CA ASP A 210 32.97 4.18 4.90
C ASP A 210 32.10 3.35 3.97
N TYR A 211 31.74 2.15 4.42
CA TYR A 211 30.83 1.30 3.67
C TYR A 211 29.45 1.98 3.59
N PRO A 212 28.91 2.22 2.38
CA PRO A 212 27.59 2.82 2.23
C PRO A 212 26.51 1.99 2.92
N ASN A 213 25.50 2.66 3.47
CA ASN A 213 24.44 2.01 4.23
C ASN A 213 23.69 0.95 3.39
N THR A 214 23.41 1.28 2.12
CA THR A 214 22.84 0.34 1.16
C THR A 214 23.67 0.27 -0.11
N VAL A 215 23.84 -0.95 -0.63
CA VAL A 215 24.56 -1.21 -1.88
C VAL A 215 23.86 -2.27 -2.71
N GLY A 216 24.00 -2.14 -4.03
CA GLY A 216 23.45 -3.05 -5.02
C GLY A 216 21.94 -3.19 -4.92
N THR A 217 21.47 -4.43 -5.01
CA THR A 217 20.04 -4.77 -4.95
C THR A 217 19.44 -4.67 -3.55
N ASN A 218 20.27 -4.49 -2.51
CA ASN A 218 19.76 -4.27 -1.15
C ASN A 218 19.31 -2.82 -0.93
N THR A 219 19.64 -1.91 -1.85
CA THR A 219 19.10 -0.55 -1.86
C THR A 219 17.65 -0.60 -2.32
N GLN A 220 16.70 -0.52 -1.40
CA GLN A 220 15.29 -0.39 -1.73
C GLN A 220 14.98 1.07 -2.08
N LEU A 221 14.07 1.27 -3.02
CA LEU A 221 13.62 2.59 -3.48
C LEU A 221 12.18 2.85 -3.08
N ILE A 222 11.38 1.77 -3.09
CA ILE A 222 10.00 1.72 -2.62
C ILE A 222 9.83 0.44 -1.81
N THR A 223 9.37 0.60 -0.58
CA THR A 223 9.11 -0.50 0.35
C THR A 223 7.67 -0.42 0.80
N ALA A 224 6.98 -1.56 0.88
CA ALA A 224 5.63 -1.64 1.40
C ALA A 224 5.58 -2.48 2.67
N LEU A 225 4.64 -2.18 3.54
CA LEU A 225 4.32 -2.96 4.73
C LEU A 225 2.86 -3.39 4.65
N GLN A 226 2.59 -4.67 4.86
CA GLN A 226 1.25 -5.15 5.13
C GLN A 226 1.17 -5.64 6.57
N ALA A 227 0.52 -4.86 7.42
CA ALA A 227 0.37 -5.17 8.83
C ALA A 227 -0.59 -6.36 9.05
N ARG A 228 -0.56 -6.95 10.27
CA ARG A 228 -1.39 -8.13 10.62
C ARG A 228 -2.90 -7.85 10.60
N ASN A 229 -3.29 -6.60 10.81
CA ASN A 229 -4.66 -6.12 10.68
C ASN A 229 -5.04 -5.80 9.20
N ASN A 230 -4.14 -6.07 8.24
CA ASN A 230 -4.23 -5.74 6.82
C ASN A 230 -4.17 -4.25 6.47
N ALA A 231 -3.78 -3.38 7.41
CA ALA A 231 -3.39 -2.01 7.07
C ALA A 231 -2.18 -2.03 6.13
N ARG A 232 -2.15 -1.10 5.17
CA ARG A 232 -1.08 -1.02 4.16
C ARG A 232 -0.34 0.29 4.34
N ALA A 233 0.98 0.21 4.45
CA ALA A 233 1.86 1.36 4.39
C ALA A 233 2.79 1.27 3.18
N LEU A 234 3.06 2.40 2.55
CA LEU A 234 3.98 2.51 1.42
C LEU A 234 5.01 3.59 1.71
N PHE A 235 6.28 3.25 1.63
CA PHE A 235 7.42 4.14 1.85
C PHE A 235 8.12 4.35 0.51
N ILE A 236 8.22 5.61 0.08
CA ILE A 236 8.83 6.01 -1.20
C ILE A 236 10.00 6.95 -0.87
N GLY A 237 11.22 6.59 -1.23
CA GLY A 237 12.40 7.42 -0.92
C GLY A 237 12.58 8.66 -1.81
N SER A 238 11.59 9.02 -2.63
CA SER A 238 11.68 10.10 -3.60
C SER A 238 10.36 10.84 -3.74
N LEU A 239 10.35 12.13 -3.41
CA LEU A 239 9.25 13.02 -3.74
C LEU A 239 9.12 13.21 -5.26
N ASP A 240 10.26 13.38 -5.95
CA ASP A 240 10.31 13.56 -7.41
C ASP A 240 9.65 12.40 -8.18
N PHE A 241 9.67 11.18 -7.62
CA PHE A 241 9.02 10.01 -8.21
C PHE A 241 7.52 10.24 -8.49
N LEU A 242 6.85 11.06 -7.68
CA LEU A 242 5.42 11.40 -7.79
C LEU A 242 5.17 12.73 -8.54
N SER A 243 6.23 13.40 -9.00
CA SER A 243 6.13 14.72 -9.61
C SER A 243 5.57 14.67 -11.03
N ASN A 244 4.93 15.76 -11.44
CA ASN A 244 4.48 15.94 -12.82
C ASN A 244 5.64 15.82 -13.82
N SER A 245 6.82 16.35 -13.45
CA SER A 245 8.01 16.30 -14.29
C SER A 245 8.43 14.87 -14.61
N PHE A 246 8.40 13.96 -13.63
CA PHE A 246 8.74 12.57 -13.88
C PHE A 246 7.63 11.88 -14.66
N PHE A 247 6.36 12.08 -14.33
CA PHE A 247 5.25 11.48 -15.09
C PHE A 247 5.24 11.84 -16.58
N GLU A 248 5.69 13.03 -16.94
CA GLU A 248 5.78 13.50 -18.33
C GLU A 248 7.14 13.20 -18.98
N SER A 249 8.12 12.73 -18.22
CA SER A 249 9.47 12.48 -18.71
C SER A 249 9.59 11.21 -19.53
N THR A 250 10.41 11.29 -20.57
CA THR A 250 10.84 10.13 -21.35
C THR A 250 12.20 9.61 -20.89
N VAL A 251 12.36 8.29 -21.02
CA VAL A 251 13.59 7.51 -20.76
C VAL A 251 14.02 6.79 -22.03
N GLU A 252 15.33 6.58 -22.17
CA GLU A 252 15.86 5.72 -23.23
C GLU A 252 15.85 4.26 -22.80
N THR A 253 15.27 3.40 -23.62
CA THR A 253 15.33 1.94 -23.43
C THR A 253 16.69 1.39 -23.86
N GLU A 254 16.98 0.13 -23.54
CA GLU A 254 18.14 -0.60 -24.08
C GLU A 254 18.20 -0.59 -25.62
N SER A 255 17.03 -0.52 -26.27
CA SER A 255 16.88 -0.37 -27.72
C SER A 255 17.09 1.06 -28.24
N LYS A 256 17.50 2.00 -27.38
CA LYS A 256 17.69 3.44 -27.67
C LYS A 256 16.43 4.15 -28.17
N MET A 257 15.26 3.60 -27.86
CA MET A 257 14.00 4.27 -28.13
C MET A 257 13.64 5.15 -26.94
N SER A 258 13.22 6.38 -27.22
CA SER A 258 12.66 7.26 -26.18
C SER A 258 11.21 6.88 -25.95
N VAL A 259 10.88 6.44 -24.74
CA VAL A 259 9.52 6.08 -24.31
C VAL A 259 9.16 6.87 -23.07
N LEU A 260 7.87 7.11 -22.84
CA LEU A 260 7.40 7.69 -21.58
C LEU A 260 7.79 6.77 -20.42
N CYS A 261 8.28 7.32 -19.32
CA CYS A 261 8.70 6.52 -18.17
C CYS A 261 7.50 5.82 -17.49
N GLY A 262 7.80 4.75 -16.75
CA GLY A 262 6.80 3.93 -16.08
C GLY A 262 6.19 4.53 -14.80
N ASN A 263 6.66 5.70 -14.35
CA ASN A 263 6.36 6.25 -13.01
C ASN A 263 4.86 6.44 -12.77
N GLN A 264 4.14 7.04 -13.72
CA GLN A 264 2.71 7.29 -13.54
C GLN A 264 1.92 5.98 -13.44
N VAL A 265 2.18 5.03 -14.35
CA VAL A 265 1.49 3.73 -14.38
C VAL A 265 1.78 2.93 -13.10
N LEU A 266 3.02 2.95 -12.62
CA LEU A 266 3.37 2.30 -11.36
C LEU A 266 2.65 2.97 -10.19
N THR A 267 2.69 4.29 -10.11
CA THR A 267 2.05 5.06 -9.03
C THR A 267 0.55 4.80 -8.97
N GLU A 268 -0.13 4.78 -10.12
CA GLU A 268 -1.55 4.43 -10.21
C GLU A 268 -1.84 3.07 -9.58
N ASN A 269 -1.04 2.05 -9.88
CA ASN A 269 -1.24 0.70 -9.32
C ASN A 269 -0.88 0.62 -7.83
N LEU A 270 0.18 1.29 -7.39
CA LEU A 270 0.56 1.35 -5.98
C LEU A 270 -0.52 2.04 -5.14
N MET A 271 -1.11 3.13 -5.63
CA MET A 271 -2.20 3.81 -4.92
C MET A 271 -3.46 2.95 -4.83
N ARG A 272 -3.80 2.20 -5.88
CA ARG A 272 -4.91 1.23 -5.85
C ARG A 272 -4.69 0.15 -4.80
N TRP A 273 -3.45 -0.33 -4.69
CA TRP A 273 -3.09 -1.35 -3.71
C TRP A 273 -3.10 -0.79 -2.29
N VAL A 274 -2.34 0.28 -2.01
CA VAL A 274 -2.21 0.79 -0.63
C VAL A 274 -3.55 1.31 -0.07
N LEU A 275 -4.43 1.88 -0.90
CA LEU A 275 -5.74 2.38 -0.46
C LEU A 275 -6.84 1.30 -0.47
N GLY A 276 -6.49 0.02 -0.67
CA GLY A 276 -7.42 -1.10 -0.53
C GLY A 276 -8.45 -1.23 -1.66
N GLU A 277 -8.18 -0.70 -2.85
CA GLU A 277 -9.07 -0.89 -3.99
C GLU A 277 -8.88 -2.24 -4.67
N CYS A 278 -7.65 -2.76 -4.71
CA CYS A 278 -7.33 -4.07 -5.24
C CYS A 278 -6.68 -4.99 -4.18
N GLY A 279 -6.61 -6.29 -4.48
CA GLY A 279 -5.95 -7.27 -3.63
C GLY A 279 -6.63 -7.45 -2.27
N GLN A 280 -7.95 -7.30 -2.19
CA GLN A 280 -8.73 -7.57 -0.99
C GLN A 280 -9.42 -8.92 -1.13
N LEU A 281 -9.31 -9.74 -0.09
CA LEU A 281 -10.04 -10.98 0.04
C LEU A 281 -10.99 -10.88 1.23
N ARG A 282 -12.15 -11.51 1.12
CA ARG A 282 -13.04 -11.76 2.25
C ARG A 282 -13.61 -13.16 2.14
N TYR A 283 -13.92 -13.77 3.27
CA TYR A 283 -14.80 -14.93 3.29
C TYR A 283 -16.23 -14.45 3.60
N THR A 284 -17.22 -15.07 2.99
CA THR A 284 -18.64 -14.73 3.22
C THR A 284 -19.39 -15.80 3.98
N SER A 285 -19.00 -17.06 3.83
CA SER A 285 -19.59 -18.17 4.56
C SER A 285 -18.58 -19.29 4.77
N VAL A 286 -18.76 -19.97 5.90
CA VAL A 286 -18.08 -21.23 6.22
C VAL A 286 -19.17 -22.21 6.61
N LYS A 287 -19.10 -23.43 6.07
CA LYS A 287 -20.02 -24.52 6.36
C LYS A 287 -19.20 -25.77 6.62
N HIS A 288 -19.65 -26.57 7.58
CA HIS A 288 -19.13 -27.90 7.81
C HIS A 288 -20.25 -28.84 8.24
N HIS A 289 -20.22 -30.09 7.80
CA HIS A 289 -21.19 -31.11 8.17
C HIS A 289 -20.62 -32.50 7.86
N ARG A 290 -21.25 -33.55 8.38
CA ARG A 290 -20.93 -34.92 7.94
C ARG A 290 -21.28 -35.12 6.48
N VAL A 291 -20.60 -36.03 5.80
CA VAL A 291 -21.04 -36.50 4.48
C VAL A 291 -22.51 -36.95 4.56
N ASP A 292 -23.29 -36.62 3.54
CA ASP A 292 -24.74 -36.86 3.43
C ASP A 292 -25.65 -36.06 4.38
N GLU A 293 -25.10 -35.24 5.28
CA GLU A 293 -25.86 -34.28 6.08
C GLU A 293 -25.78 -32.86 5.47
N THR A 294 -26.61 -31.93 5.95
CA THR A 294 -26.60 -30.52 5.51
C THR A 294 -26.41 -29.54 6.66
N VAL A 295 -26.49 -30.03 7.90
CA VAL A 295 -26.41 -29.23 9.12
C VAL A 295 -25.23 -29.76 9.94
N PRO A 296 -24.42 -28.88 10.56
CA PRO A 296 -23.37 -29.33 11.47
C PRO A 296 -23.96 -30.11 12.66
N PRO A 297 -23.43 -31.30 12.98
CA PRO A 297 -23.82 -31.99 14.20
C PRO A 297 -23.30 -31.23 15.44
N SER A 298 -23.89 -31.51 16.60
CA SER A 298 -23.43 -30.92 17.87
C SER A 298 -22.03 -31.37 18.25
N GLN A 299 -21.67 -32.61 17.92
CA GLN A 299 -20.37 -33.21 18.12
C GLN A 299 -20.08 -34.19 16.99
N TYR A 300 -18.85 -34.15 16.49
CA TYR A 300 -18.34 -35.18 15.61
C TYR A 300 -17.78 -36.35 16.41
N THR A 301 -17.79 -37.53 15.82
CA THR A 301 -17.10 -38.70 16.35
C THR A 301 -15.86 -39.03 15.55
N ILE A 302 -15.00 -39.87 16.15
CA ILE A 302 -13.82 -40.39 15.48
C ILE A 302 -14.27 -41.22 14.27
N MET A 303 -13.59 -41.06 13.15
CA MET A 303 -13.88 -41.63 11.83
C MET A 303 -15.11 -41.01 11.14
N ASP A 304 -15.63 -39.87 11.59
CA ASP A 304 -16.65 -39.15 10.84
C ASP A 304 -16.04 -38.54 9.58
N ASP A 305 -16.63 -38.83 8.41
CA ASP A 305 -16.33 -38.09 7.18
C ASP A 305 -17.00 -36.71 7.23
N VAL A 306 -16.18 -35.66 7.13
CA VAL A 306 -16.59 -34.26 7.21
C VAL A 306 -16.31 -33.54 5.91
N VAL A 307 -17.32 -32.79 5.48
CA VAL A 307 -17.23 -31.84 4.38
C VAL A 307 -17.01 -30.46 4.98
N TYR A 308 -15.99 -29.75 4.49
CA TYR A 308 -15.74 -28.36 4.83
C TYR A 308 -15.82 -27.51 3.57
N THR A 309 -16.57 -26.42 3.64
CA THR A 309 -16.78 -25.49 2.54
C THR A 309 -16.58 -24.06 3.01
N ILE A 310 -15.83 -23.28 2.23
CA ILE A 310 -15.64 -21.85 2.44
C ILE A 310 -15.93 -21.11 1.13
N LYS A 311 -16.61 -19.97 1.23
CA LYS A 311 -16.79 -19.06 0.11
C LYS A 311 -15.89 -17.85 0.27
N ILE A 312 -14.91 -17.71 -0.63
CA ILE A 312 -13.96 -16.61 -0.68
C ILE A 312 -14.29 -15.71 -1.87
N GLU A 313 -14.26 -14.40 -1.66
CA GLU A 313 -14.51 -13.38 -2.67
C GLU A 313 -13.33 -12.40 -2.74
N THR A 314 -13.07 -11.89 -3.93
CA THR A 314 -12.12 -10.80 -4.21
C THR A 314 -12.84 -9.63 -4.84
N LYS A 315 -12.26 -8.43 -4.75
CA LYS A 315 -12.74 -7.27 -5.52
C LYS A 315 -12.25 -7.33 -6.97
N ASP A 316 -13.13 -7.04 -7.91
CA ASP A 316 -12.79 -6.74 -9.30
C ASP A 316 -12.32 -5.28 -9.47
N ASP A 317 -11.90 -4.92 -10.69
CA ASP A 317 -11.48 -3.55 -11.01
C ASP A 317 -12.59 -2.49 -10.85
N SER A 318 -13.85 -2.92 -10.84
CA SER A 318 -15.03 -2.05 -10.64
C SER A 318 -15.43 -1.93 -9.16
N GLY A 319 -14.72 -2.61 -8.26
CA GLY A 319 -15.02 -2.64 -6.83
C GLY A 319 -16.12 -3.62 -6.40
N ASN A 320 -16.61 -4.47 -7.31
CA ASN A 320 -17.59 -5.50 -7.01
C ASN A 320 -16.90 -6.74 -6.43
N TRP A 321 -17.58 -7.42 -5.50
CA TRP A 321 -17.11 -8.68 -4.96
C TRP A 321 -17.49 -9.82 -5.90
N ILE A 322 -16.48 -10.53 -6.39
CA ILE A 322 -16.61 -11.71 -7.26
C ILE A 322 -15.97 -12.93 -6.57
N PRO A 323 -16.36 -14.16 -6.91
CA PRO A 323 -15.70 -15.36 -6.39
C PRO A 323 -14.19 -15.30 -6.62
N TYR A 324 -13.41 -15.63 -5.59
CA TYR A 324 -11.97 -15.73 -5.72
C TYR A 324 -11.61 -17.05 -6.42
N ASP A 325 -10.74 -16.99 -7.42
CA ASP A 325 -10.29 -18.13 -8.20
C ASP A 325 -8.83 -18.41 -7.86
N ALA A 326 -8.55 -19.54 -7.21
CA ALA A 326 -7.22 -19.93 -6.76
C ALA A 326 -7.05 -21.45 -6.76
N ASP A 327 -5.89 -21.93 -7.21
CA ASP A 327 -5.60 -23.37 -7.35
C ASP A 327 -4.96 -23.99 -6.10
N ASP A 328 -4.56 -23.16 -5.11
CA ASP A 328 -3.69 -23.55 -4.00
C ASP A 328 -4.27 -23.25 -2.61
N VAL A 329 -5.58 -23.03 -2.48
CA VAL A 329 -6.22 -22.85 -1.17
C VAL A 329 -6.12 -24.15 -0.35
N GLN A 330 -5.57 -24.06 0.86
CA GLN A 330 -5.36 -25.20 1.74
C GLN A 330 -6.22 -25.14 3.00
N LEU A 331 -6.74 -26.31 3.40
CA LEU A 331 -7.35 -26.53 4.70
C LEU A 331 -6.35 -27.25 5.61
N GLU A 332 -6.16 -26.70 6.81
CA GLU A 332 -5.42 -27.36 7.87
C GLU A 332 -6.34 -27.72 9.05
N PHE A 333 -6.30 -28.98 9.48
CA PHE A 333 -6.89 -29.40 10.75
C PHE A 333 -5.77 -29.47 11.80
N VAL A 334 -5.81 -28.52 12.74
CA VAL A 334 -4.74 -28.29 13.73
C VAL A 334 -5.27 -28.56 15.14
N ARG A 335 -4.42 -29.15 16.00
CA ARG A 335 -4.62 -29.14 17.46
C ARG A 335 -3.48 -28.41 18.16
N ILE A 336 -2.26 -28.91 17.96
CA ILE A 336 -0.99 -28.26 18.33
C ILE A 336 -0.20 -28.11 17.03
N ASP A 337 0.00 -29.23 16.34
CA ASP A 337 0.54 -29.30 14.98
C ASP A 337 -0.57 -29.65 13.96
N PRO A 338 -0.41 -29.33 12.67
CA PRO A 338 -1.35 -29.71 11.63
C PRO A 338 -1.34 -31.24 11.42
N PHE A 339 -2.48 -31.89 11.70
CA PHE A 339 -2.65 -33.33 11.45
C PHE A 339 -2.93 -33.62 9.98
N ILE A 340 -3.68 -32.72 9.35
CA ILE A 340 -4.07 -32.81 7.95
C ILE A 340 -3.83 -31.45 7.31
N ARG A 341 -3.19 -31.47 6.15
CA ARG A 341 -3.08 -30.34 5.22
C ARG A 341 -3.54 -30.85 3.86
N LYS A 342 -4.59 -30.24 3.31
CA LYS A 342 -5.17 -30.67 2.04
C LYS A 342 -5.55 -29.48 1.17
N ASN A 343 -5.23 -29.55 -0.11
CA ASN A 343 -5.73 -28.58 -1.10
C ASN A 343 -7.24 -28.72 -1.22
N MET A 344 -7.92 -27.59 -1.34
CA MET A 344 -9.36 -27.52 -1.55
C MET A 344 -9.68 -27.47 -3.05
N GLU A 345 -10.86 -27.97 -3.43
CA GLU A 345 -11.33 -27.98 -4.81
C GLU A 345 -12.38 -26.89 -5.01
N HIS A 346 -12.33 -26.21 -6.16
CA HIS A 346 -13.38 -25.28 -6.58
C HIS A 346 -14.59 -26.05 -7.11
N LYS A 347 -15.76 -25.86 -6.50
CA LYS A 347 -17.05 -26.40 -6.96
C LYS A 347 -18.11 -25.30 -6.89
N ASP A 348 -18.70 -24.95 -8.03
CA ASP A 348 -19.82 -24.01 -8.15
C ASP A 348 -19.60 -22.62 -7.49
N GLY A 349 -18.36 -22.11 -7.50
CA GLY A 349 -18.00 -20.83 -6.88
C GLY A 349 -17.82 -20.88 -5.36
N GLU A 350 -17.90 -22.07 -4.76
CA GLU A 350 -17.46 -22.38 -3.40
C GLU A 350 -16.14 -23.18 -3.46
N ILE A 351 -15.35 -23.11 -2.38
CA ILE A 351 -14.10 -23.85 -2.21
C ILE A 351 -14.36 -24.93 -1.17
N GLN A 352 -14.23 -26.20 -1.55
CA GLN A 352 -14.70 -27.33 -0.75
C GLN A 352 -13.65 -28.44 -0.66
N THR A 353 -13.61 -29.13 0.48
CA THR A 353 -12.86 -30.38 0.62
C THR A 353 -13.60 -31.35 1.54
N CYS A 354 -13.38 -32.65 1.34
CA CYS A 354 -13.93 -33.72 2.16
C CYS A 354 -12.79 -34.48 2.85
N HIS A 355 -12.94 -34.80 4.13
CA HIS A 355 -11.93 -35.48 4.93
C HIS A 355 -12.51 -36.27 6.11
N GLU A 356 -11.87 -37.39 6.46
CA GLU A 356 -12.24 -38.27 7.57
C GLU A 356 -11.57 -37.85 8.89
N ILE A 357 -12.32 -37.66 9.98
CA ILE A 357 -11.76 -37.32 11.29
C ILE A 357 -10.97 -38.51 11.84
N THR A 358 -9.65 -38.43 11.78
CA THR A 358 -8.77 -39.50 12.29
C THR A 358 -8.63 -39.48 13.83
N ARG A 359 -8.38 -40.65 14.43
CA ARG A 359 -8.14 -40.85 15.89
C ARG A 359 -7.13 -39.89 16.51
N CYS A 360 -6.15 -39.43 15.74
CA CYS A 360 -5.11 -38.53 16.22
C CYS A 360 -5.64 -37.15 16.62
N LEU A 361 -6.79 -36.73 16.10
CA LEU A 361 -7.46 -35.49 16.48
C LEU A 361 -8.10 -35.55 17.89
N TRP A 362 -8.36 -36.75 18.42
CA TRP A 362 -9.12 -36.96 19.66
C TRP A 362 -8.32 -37.54 20.84
N SER A 363 -7.12 -38.11 20.62
CA SER A 363 -6.39 -38.82 21.69
C SER A 363 -5.66 -37.84 22.63
N ILE A 364 -6.05 -37.84 23.91
CA ILE A 364 -5.19 -37.58 25.09
C ILE A 364 -4.95 -38.92 25.76
#